data_AF-A0A9E4KFY3-F1
#
_entry.id   AF-A0A9E4KFY3-F1
#
_cell.length_a   1.000
_cell.length_b   1.000
_cell.length_c   1.000
_cell.angle_alpha   90.00
_cell.angle_beta   90.00
_cell.angle_gamma   90.00
#
_symmetry.space_group_name_H-M   'P 1'
#
loop_
_entity.id
_entity.type
_entity.pdbx_description
1 polymer ?
#
loop_
_entity_poly.entity_id
_entity_poly.type
_entity_poly.pdbx_seq_one_letter_code
_entity_poly.pdbx_strand_id
1 'polypeptide(L)'
;MSAHTSLSGNRLFFCLVCFILSATLIGCLEISRERRKVPRDVMNEKRWFVHDNPIHPQAKILLKELDDFDFQRATQRHTARAYQEYLGYHFDGRYVRRARYWWEQLMYQKALASKEPGALEAFLKRFPEGWFRQPSNVDLQKSEYEALAENDDISSYRAFIAKYKNARSEWTEAATQRLERLLLDVAKTSGEVLLLERFVFDNPFSPYLDEAKDALRTARFEGAMRSEKEADWKAFIRRFKGSEEAALMQQHMEARALEGAERS
;
A
#
# COMPACT_ATOMS: atom_id res chain seq x y z
N MET A 1 10.47 31.24 -72.03
CA MET A 1 10.37 31.81 -70.67
C MET A 1 10.45 30.65 -69.68
N SER A 2 11.45 30.70 -68.79
CA SER A 2 11.57 30.09 -67.44
C SER A 2 11.24 28.59 -67.28
N ALA A 3 12.21 27.67 -67.13
CA ALA A 3 13.11 27.37 -65.99
C ALA A 3 12.50 26.40 -64.95
N HIS A 4 13.17 25.24 -64.74
CA HIS A 4 13.36 24.49 -63.47
C HIS A 4 14.23 23.22 -63.73
N THR A 5 15.55 23.28 -63.51
CA THR A 5 16.33 22.75 -62.35
C THR A 5 16.18 21.22 -62.12
N SER A 6 17.03 20.36 -62.71
CA SER A 6 18.39 19.94 -62.30
C SER A 6 18.48 19.37 -60.87
N LEU A 7 18.33 18.04 -60.75
CA LEU A 7 18.81 17.23 -59.63
C LEU A 7 20.28 16.87 -59.83
N SER A 8 21.16 17.45 -59.02
CA SER A 8 22.51 16.94 -58.80
C SER A 8 22.96 17.29 -57.39
N GLY A 9 23.68 16.36 -56.76
CA GLY A 9 24.46 16.65 -55.55
C GLY A 9 23.80 16.25 -54.24
N ASN A 10 24.10 15.04 -53.77
CA ASN A 10 24.83 14.85 -52.50
C ASN A 10 24.95 13.36 -52.16
N ARG A 11 25.76 12.65 -52.95
CA ARG A 11 26.32 11.33 -52.60
C ARG A 11 27.54 11.43 -51.67
N LEU A 12 27.73 12.57 -51.00
CA LEU A 12 28.91 12.86 -50.18
C LEU A 12 28.65 12.85 -48.66
N PHE A 13 27.43 12.57 -48.21
CA PHE A 13 27.11 12.47 -46.78
C PHE A 13 27.11 11.05 -46.21
N PHE A 14 27.12 10.01 -47.06
CA PHE A 14 27.01 8.62 -46.61
C PHE A 14 28.36 7.95 -46.27
N CYS A 15 29.49 8.55 -46.62
CA CYS A 15 30.81 7.96 -46.33
C CYS A 15 31.50 8.50 -45.07
N LEU A 16 31.03 9.59 -44.45
CA LEU A 16 31.68 10.16 -43.26
C LEU A 16 31.07 9.70 -41.93
N VAL A 17 29.87 9.10 -41.93
CA VAL A 17 29.21 8.60 -40.70
C VAL A 17 29.67 7.18 -40.34
N CYS A 18 30.24 6.42 -41.29
CA CYS A 18 30.79 5.09 -41.02
C CYS A 18 32.16 5.09 -40.33
N PHE A 19 32.88 6.21 -40.27
CA PHE A 19 34.23 6.27 -39.67
C PHE A 19 34.27 6.78 -38.23
N ILE A 20 33.15 7.29 -37.69
CA ILE A 20 33.04 7.66 -36.26
C ILE A 20 32.38 6.54 -35.45
N LEU A 21 31.82 5.51 -36.11
CA LEU A 21 31.26 4.31 -35.48
C LEU A 21 32.28 3.20 -35.20
N SER A 22 33.56 3.37 -35.54
CA SER A 22 34.62 2.35 -35.34
C SER A 22 35.63 2.68 -34.22
N ALA A 23 35.48 3.80 -33.51
CA ALA A 23 36.48 4.26 -32.52
C ALA A 23 35.98 4.33 -31.06
N THR A 24 34.83 3.72 -30.73
CA THR A 24 34.33 3.57 -29.34
C THR A 24 34.09 2.10 -28.97
N LEU A 25 34.91 1.19 -29.50
CA LEU A 25 34.88 -0.25 -29.20
C LEU A 25 36.24 -0.81 -28.69
N ILE A 26 37.15 0.04 -28.20
CA ILE A 26 38.46 -0.40 -27.66
C ILE A 26 38.71 0.18 -26.25
N GLY A 27 37.66 0.29 -25.45
CA GLY A 27 37.73 0.93 -24.12
C GLY A 27 36.88 0.26 -23.03
N CYS A 28 36.48 -0.99 -23.20
CA CYS A 28 36.01 -1.83 -22.11
C CYS A 28 36.66 -3.20 -22.28
N LEU A 29 37.96 -3.25 -22.01
CA LEU A 29 38.61 -4.50 -21.64
C LEU A 29 38.05 -4.89 -20.28
N GLU A 30 36.85 -5.48 -20.30
CA GLU A 30 36.33 -6.27 -19.20
C GLU A 30 37.40 -7.31 -18.87
N ILE A 31 38.13 -7.05 -17.79
CA ILE A 31 38.82 -8.06 -17.02
C ILE A 31 37.71 -8.94 -16.41
N SER A 32 37.10 -9.76 -17.26
CA SER A 32 36.41 -10.97 -16.86
C SER A 32 37.49 -11.91 -16.37
N ARG A 33 37.93 -11.67 -15.13
CA ARG A 33 38.79 -12.57 -14.37
C ARG A 33 38.05 -13.90 -14.33
N GLU A 34 38.47 -14.83 -15.17
CA GLU A 34 37.97 -16.19 -15.23
C GLU A 34 38.27 -16.85 -13.88
N ARG A 35 37.35 -16.69 -12.92
CA ARG A 35 37.48 -17.25 -11.58
C ARG A 35 37.36 -18.76 -11.73
N ARG A 36 38.51 -19.45 -11.70
CA ARG A 36 38.55 -20.92 -11.62
C ARG A 36 37.57 -21.37 -10.54
N LYS A 37 36.61 -22.22 -10.93
CA LYS A 37 35.72 -22.90 -9.99
C LYS A 37 36.59 -23.81 -9.12
N VAL A 38 36.89 -23.39 -7.89
CA VAL A 38 37.63 -24.23 -6.94
C VAL A 38 36.74 -25.43 -6.59
N PRO A 39 37.24 -26.67 -6.70
CA PRO A 39 36.47 -27.87 -6.34
C PRO A 39 35.98 -27.81 -4.90
N ARG A 40 34.77 -28.32 -4.64
CA ARG A 40 34.16 -28.31 -3.29
C ARG A 40 35.02 -29.05 -2.27
N ASP A 41 35.70 -30.11 -2.70
CA ASP A 41 36.51 -30.98 -1.83
C ASP A 41 37.70 -30.23 -1.25
N VAL A 42 38.35 -29.37 -2.06
CA VAL A 42 39.46 -28.52 -1.60
C VAL A 42 39.02 -27.53 -0.52
N MET A 43 37.80 -26.98 -0.61
CA MET A 43 37.30 -26.06 0.42
C MET A 43 36.87 -26.79 1.69
N ASN A 44 36.40 -28.04 1.58
CA ASN A 44 36.12 -28.88 2.74
C ASN A 44 37.42 -29.19 3.51
N GLU A 45 38.49 -29.59 2.83
CA GLU A 45 39.80 -29.82 3.45
C GLU A 45 40.29 -28.59 4.22
N LYS A 46 40.15 -27.39 3.63
CA LYS A 46 40.47 -26.13 4.32
C LYS A 46 39.62 -25.90 5.57
N ARG A 47 38.32 -26.23 5.54
CA ARG A 47 37.44 -26.13 6.73
C ARG A 47 37.89 -27.08 7.83
N TRP A 48 38.19 -28.33 7.50
CA TRP A 48 38.71 -29.31 8.47
C TRP A 48 40.03 -28.85 9.09
N PHE A 49 40.97 -28.36 8.27
CA PHE A 49 42.24 -27.84 8.78
C PHE A 49 42.05 -26.69 9.77
N VAL A 50 41.20 -25.71 9.44
CA VAL A 50 40.91 -24.56 10.32
C VAL A 50 40.24 -25.00 11.61
N HIS A 51 39.31 -25.96 11.54
CA HIS A 51 38.62 -26.51 12.70
C HIS A 51 39.59 -27.21 13.66
N ASP A 52 40.48 -28.05 13.13
CA ASP A 52 41.40 -28.85 13.94
C ASP A 52 42.62 -28.03 14.42
N ASN A 53 42.93 -26.91 13.75
CA ASN A 53 44.12 -26.10 14.02
C ASN A 53 43.82 -24.59 14.16
N PRO A 54 42.96 -24.15 15.09
CA PRO A 54 42.45 -22.78 15.14
C PRO A 54 43.52 -21.71 15.45
N ILE A 55 44.59 -22.08 16.15
CA ILE A 55 45.69 -21.17 16.54
C ILE A 55 46.78 -21.09 15.44
N HIS A 56 46.74 -21.99 14.46
CA HIS A 56 47.78 -22.06 13.44
C HIS A 56 47.82 -20.78 12.59
N PRO A 57 49.01 -20.20 12.28
CA PRO A 57 49.10 -18.94 11.53
C PRO A 57 48.37 -18.97 10.18
N GLN A 58 48.36 -20.12 9.50
CA GLN A 58 47.64 -20.29 8.23
C GLN A 58 46.11 -20.35 8.41
N ALA A 59 45.59 -20.76 9.58
CA ALA A 59 44.15 -20.85 9.80
C ALA A 59 43.47 -19.48 9.61
N LYS A 60 44.12 -18.39 10.05
CA LYS A 60 43.63 -17.03 9.83
C LYS A 60 43.57 -16.62 8.35
N ILE A 61 44.49 -17.12 7.52
CA ILE A 61 44.49 -16.86 6.07
C ILE A 61 43.36 -17.67 5.41
N LEU A 62 43.26 -18.96 5.75
CA LEU A 62 42.23 -19.86 5.25
C LEU A 62 40.82 -19.42 5.63
N LEU A 63 40.62 -18.86 6.83
CA LEU A 63 39.35 -18.27 7.25
C LEU A 63 38.88 -17.16 6.28
N LYS A 64 39.79 -16.28 5.83
CA LYS A 64 39.45 -15.23 4.87
C LYS A 64 39.10 -15.80 3.49
N GLU A 65 39.83 -16.82 3.04
CA GLU A 65 39.53 -17.48 1.76
C GLU A 65 38.19 -18.21 1.81
N LEU A 66 37.87 -18.85 2.95
CA LEU A 66 36.59 -19.51 3.19
C LEU A 66 35.44 -18.50 3.22
N ASP A 67 35.63 -17.35 3.88
CA ASP A 67 34.67 -16.25 3.91
C ASP A 67 34.35 -15.73 2.49
N ASP A 68 35.40 -15.39 1.71
CA ASP A 68 35.26 -14.95 0.32
C ASP A 68 34.56 -16.01 -0.56
N PHE A 69 34.95 -17.28 -0.43
CA PHE A 69 34.37 -18.39 -1.20
C PHE A 69 32.89 -18.63 -0.86
N ASP A 70 32.56 -18.71 0.42
CA ASP A 70 31.19 -18.99 0.88
C ASP A 70 30.26 -17.83 0.56
N PHE A 71 30.71 -16.58 0.70
CA PHE A 71 29.93 -15.43 0.29
C PHE A 71 29.71 -15.39 -1.23
N GLN A 72 30.73 -15.71 -2.03
CA GLN A 72 30.59 -15.81 -3.48
C GLN A 72 29.57 -16.90 -3.85
N ARG A 73 29.62 -18.06 -3.19
CA ARG A 73 28.67 -19.16 -3.39
C ARG A 73 27.25 -18.76 -3.00
N ALA A 74 27.08 -18.04 -1.88
CA ALA A 74 25.78 -17.51 -1.48
C ALA A 74 25.23 -16.52 -2.52
N THR A 75 26.09 -15.65 -3.05
CA THR A 75 25.75 -14.69 -4.10
C THR A 75 25.35 -15.38 -5.41
N GLN A 76 26.07 -16.43 -5.82
CA GLN A 76 25.73 -17.20 -7.01
C GLN A 76 24.38 -17.92 -6.90
N ARG A 77 24.04 -18.42 -5.70
CA ARG A 77 22.75 -19.07 -5.45
C ARG A 77 21.61 -18.07 -5.30
N HIS A 78 21.89 -16.90 -4.75
CA HIS A 78 20.95 -15.82 -4.51
C HIS A 78 19.63 -16.27 -3.86
N THR A 79 19.72 -17.09 -2.81
CA THR A 79 18.55 -17.51 -2.02
C THR A 79 18.70 -17.12 -0.57
N ALA A 80 17.58 -16.86 0.11
CA ALA A 80 17.56 -16.55 1.55
C ALA A 80 18.31 -17.62 2.37
N ARG A 81 18.12 -18.91 2.03
CA ARG A 81 18.82 -20.04 2.66
C ARG A 81 20.33 -19.96 2.47
N ALA A 82 20.82 -19.62 1.29
CA ALA A 82 22.27 -19.57 1.04
C ALA A 82 22.95 -18.44 1.83
N TYR A 83 22.31 -17.27 1.96
CA TYR A 83 22.82 -16.20 2.81
C TYR A 83 22.71 -16.53 4.30
N GLN A 84 21.65 -17.20 4.72
CA GLN A 84 21.52 -17.70 6.10
C GLN A 84 22.60 -18.74 6.44
N GLU A 85 22.89 -19.67 5.53
CA GLU A 85 23.99 -20.63 5.67
C GLU A 85 25.34 -19.91 5.82
N TYR A 86 25.62 -18.92 4.97
CA TYR A 86 26.83 -18.09 5.09
C TYR A 86 26.93 -17.40 6.47
N LEU A 87 25.85 -16.76 6.94
CA LEU A 87 25.81 -16.09 8.24
C LEU A 87 25.99 -17.06 9.42
N GLY A 88 25.61 -18.33 9.25
CA GLY A 88 25.85 -19.37 10.25
C GLY A 88 27.31 -19.81 10.34
N TYR A 89 28.05 -19.78 9.23
CA TYR A 89 29.49 -20.12 9.21
C TYR A 89 30.40 -18.92 9.51
N HIS A 90 29.99 -17.71 9.13
CA HIS A 90 30.82 -16.50 9.16
C HIS A 90 30.08 -15.35 9.85
N PHE A 91 29.81 -15.45 11.15
CA PHE A 91 29.02 -14.44 11.87
C PHE A 91 29.75 -13.11 12.11
N ASP A 92 31.08 -13.12 12.03
CA ASP A 92 32.00 -11.96 12.12
C ASP A 92 32.79 -11.73 10.81
N GLY A 93 32.41 -12.41 9.73
CA GLY A 93 33.03 -12.29 8.43
C GLY A 93 32.89 -10.91 7.79
N ARG A 94 33.75 -10.64 6.78
CA ARG A 94 33.78 -9.36 6.05
C ARG A 94 32.45 -9.02 5.38
N TYR A 95 31.68 -10.03 4.97
CA TYR A 95 30.44 -9.83 4.21
C TYR A 95 29.16 -9.97 5.04
N VAL A 96 29.25 -10.11 6.38
CA VAL A 96 28.08 -10.27 7.27
C VAL A 96 27.00 -9.24 7.02
N ARG A 97 27.34 -7.95 6.97
CA ARG A 97 26.37 -6.87 6.75
C ARG A 97 25.65 -7.03 5.40
N ARG A 98 26.39 -7.36 4.34
CA ARG A 98 25.83 -7.54 3.00
C ARG A 98 24.99 -8.81 2.89
N ALA A 99 25.44 -9.92 3.48
CA ALA A 99 24.68 -11.16 3.52
C ALA A 99 23.37 -11.01 4.31
N ARG A 100 23.40 -10.30 5.45
CA ARG A 100 22.20 -10.00 6.24
C ARG A 100 21.20 -9.17 5.45
N TYR A 101 21.67 -8.12 4.76
CA TYR A 101 20.82 -7.31 3.89
C TYR A 101 20.12 -8.18 2.83
N TRP A 102 20.86 -9.02 2.09
CA TRP A 102 20.26 -9.85 1.04
C TRP A 102 19.34 -10.93 1.58
N TRP A 103 19.69 -11.53 2.71
CA TRP A 103 18.81 -12.47 3.38
C TRP A 103 17.48 -11.83 3.75
N GLU A 104 17.52 -10.66 4.37
CA GLU A 104 16.33 -9.93 4.79
C GLU A 104 15.50 -9.47 3.58
N GLN A 105 16.14 -8.88 2.55
CA GLN A 105 15.50 -8.47 1.31
C GLN A 105 14.72 -9.62 0.65
N LEU A 106 15.32 -10.81 0.55
CA LEU A 106 14.69 -11.98 -0.07
C LEU A 106 13.53 -12.51 0.78
N MET A 107 13.65 -12.45 2.11
CA MET A 107 12.57 -12.84 3.03
C MET A 107 11.39 -11.87 2.95
N TYR A 108 11.67 -10.56 2.85
CA TYR A 108 10.66 -9.52 2.67
C TYR A 108 9.94 -9.67 1.33
N GLN A 109 10.67 -9.85 0.22
CA GLN A 109 10.08 -10.12 -1.09
C GLN A 109 9.18 -11.37 -1.08
N LYS A 110 9.60 -12.43 -0.39
CA LYS A 110 8.78 -13.63 -0.21
C LYS A 110 7.49 -13.33 0.56
N ALA A 111 7.56 -12.51 1.61
CA ALA A 111 6.37 -12.10 2.36
C ALA A 111 5.41 -11.28 1.48
N LEU A 112 5.91 -10.30 0.72
CA LEU A 112 5.10 -9.53 -0.23
C LEU A 112 4.43 -10.40 -1.28
N ALA A 113 5.16 -11.37 -1.83
CA ALA A 113 4.64 -12.26 -2.87
C ALA A 113 3.50 -13.16 -2.39
N SER A 114 3.39 -13.41 -1.07
CA SER A 114 2.29 -14.21 -0.52
C SER A 114 0.94 -13.50 -0.56
N LYS A 115 0.93 -12.16 -0.58
CA LYS A 115 -0.27 -11.31 -0.42
C LYS A 115 -1.07 -11.56 0.88
N GLU A 116 -0.51 -12.31 1.82
CA GLU A 116 -1.14 -12.58 3.11
C GLU A 116 -0.56 -11.64 4.17
N PRO A 117 -1.38 -10.90 4.93
CA PRO A 117 -0.90 -10.05 6.02
C PRO A 117 -0.02 -10.81 7.02
N GLY A 118 -0.40 -12.05 7.34
CA GLY A 118 0.32 -12.91 8.28
C GLY A 118 1.78 -13.18 7.89
N ALA A 119 2.11 -13.17 6.59
CA ALA A 119 3.50 -13.35 6.15
C ALA A 119 4.37 -12.11 6.46
N LEU A 120 3.82 -10.90 6.32
CA LEU A 120 4.49 -9.65 6.69
C LEU A 120 4.60 -9.51 8.21
N GLU A 121 3.58 -9.93 8.98
CA GLU A 121 3.67 -10.01 10.44
C GLU A 121 4.78 -10.97 10.90
N ALA A 122 4.85 -12.15 10.29
CA ALA A 122 5.90 -13.12 10.58
C ALA A 122 7.30 -12.58 10.21
N PHE A 123 7.40 -11.83 9.11
CA PHE A 123 8.62 -11.14 8.72
C PHE A 123 9.04 -10.09 9.76
N LEU A 124 8.13 -9.20 10.16
CA LEU A 124 8.38 -8.15 11.16
C LEU A 124 8.77 -8.72 12.53
N LYS A 125 8.15 -9.83 12.94
CA LYS A 125 8.53 -10.56 14.16
C LYS A 125 9.95 -11.13 14.08
N ARG A 126 10.37 -11.58 12.90
CA ARG A 126 11.71 -12.13 12.66
C ARG A 126 12.79 -11.05 12.55
N PHE A 127 12.45 -9.88 12.01
CA PHE A 127 13.37 -8.76 11.76
C PHE A 127 12.86 -7.45 12.40
N PRO A 128 12.78 -7.37 13.75
CA PRO A 128 12.17 -6.23 14.43
C PRO A 128 12.93 -4.90 14.25
N GLU A 129 14.21 -4.95 13.90
CA GLU A 129 15.09 -3.79 13.68
C GLU A 129 15.80 -3.85 12.31
N GLY A 130 15.21 -4.58 11.36
CA GLY A 130 15.76 -4.80 10.04
C GLY A 130 15.67 -3.60 9.10
N TRP A 131 16.40 -3.66 7.98
CA TRP A 131 16.35 -2.64 6.92
C TRP A 131 14.95 -2.45 6.34
N PHE A 132 14.13 -3.50 6.32
CA PHE A 132 12.80 -3.48 5.73
C PHE A 132 11.69 -3.32 6.77
N ARG A 133 12.00 -2.98 8.04
CA ARG A 133 10.99 -2.80 9.09
C ARG A 133 9.93 -1.77 8.70
N GLN A 134 10.36 -0.56 8.31
CA GLN A 134 9.42 0.52 7.98
C GLN A 134 8.60 0.22 6.71
N PRO A 135 9.21 -0.19 5.57
CA PRO A 135 8.44 -0.64 4.42
C PRO A 135 7.45 -1.76 4.75
N SER A 136 7.87 -2.78 5.51
CA SER A 136 7.01 -3.90 5.87
C SER A 136 5.80 -3.50 6.73
N ASN A 137 5.94 -2.49 7.61
CA ASN A 137 4.80 -1.96 8.36
C ASN A 137 3.77 -1.30 7.44
N VAL A 138 4.24 -0.56 6.43
CA VAL A 138 3.35 0.10 5.44
C VAL A 138 2.66 -0.94 4.58
N ASP A 139 3.41 -1.92 4.07
CA ASP A 139 2.84 -2.98 3.25
C ASP A 139 1.89 -3.89 4.03
N LEU A 140 2.16 -4.10 5.32
CA LEU A 140 1.24 -4.84 6.20
C LEU A 140 -0.09 -4.11 6.32
N GLN A 141 -0.05 -2.80 6.61
CA GLN A 141 -1.27 -1.98 6.68
C GLN A 141 -2.04 -1.99 5.36
N LYS A 142 -1.34 -1.89 4.24
CA LYS A 142 -1.93 -1.99 2.91
C LYS A 142 -2.62 -3.34 2.70
N SER A 143 -1.92 -4.45 2.94
CA SER A 143 -2.46 -5.79 2.74
C SER A 143 -3.66 -6.08 3.65
N GLU A 144 -3.63 -5.62 4.90
CA GLU A 144 -4.78 -5.70 5.79
C GLU A 144 -5.95 -4.86 5.29
N TYR A 145 -5.70 -3.63 4.83
CA TYR A 145 -6.74 -2.80 4.25
C TYR A 145 -7.38 -3.43 3.00
N GLU A 146 -6.58 -3.99 2.10
CA GLU A 146 -7.07 -4.69 0.91
C GLU A 146 -7.97 -5.87 1.30
N ALA A 147 -7.57 -6.68 2.29
CA ALA A 147 -8.39 -7.79 2.80
C ALA A 147 -9.71 -7.32 3.47
N LEU A 148 -9.72 -6.13 4.08
CA LEU A 148 -10.94 -5.53 4.63
C LEU A 148 -11.89 -5.07 3.52
N ALA A 149 -11.33 -4.45 2.47
CA ALA A 149 -12.08 -3.95 1.33
C ALA A 149 -12.80 -5.06 0.54
N GLU A 150 -12.35 -6.31 0.62
CA GLU A 150 -13.04 -7.45 0.03
C GLU A 150 -14.35 -7.81 0.75
N ASN A 151 -14.41 -7.64 2.08
CA ASN A 151 -15.59 -7.98 2.88
C ASN A 151 -16.49 -6.78 3.18
N ASP A 152 -15.93 -5.57 3.11
CA ASP A 152 -16.64 -4.29 3.24
C ASP A 152 -17.50 -4.16 4.51
N ASP A 153 -17.01 -4.71 5.62
CA ASP A 153 -17.73 -4.76 6.89
C ASP A 153 -17.35 -3.62 7.85
N ILE A 154 -18.37 -2.98 8.42
CA ILE A 154 -18.26 -1.88 9.40
C ILE A 154 -17.43 -2.30 10.63
N SER A 155 -17.67 -3.50 11.17
CA SER A 155 -16.99 -3.95 12.39
C SER A 155 -15.49 -4.15 12.14
N SER A 156 -15.15 -4.69 10.97
CA SER A 156 -13.80 -4.93 10.52
C SER A 156 -13.03 -3.62 10.29
N TYR A 157 -13.64 -2.62 9.67
CA TYR A 157 -13.04 -1.28 9.54
C TYR A 157 -12.80 -0.61 10.89
N ARG A 158 -13.74 -0.71 11.84
CA ARG A 158 -13.56 -0.18 13.20
C ARG A 158 -12.38 -0.82 13.91
N ALA A 159 -12.24 -2.14 13.81
CA ALA A 159 -11.13 -2.87 14.41
C ALA A 159 -9.78 -2.45 13.80
N PHE A 160 -9.72 -2.25 12.48
CA PHE A 160 -8.53 -1.78 11.78
C PHE A 160 -8.11 -0.37 12.21
N ILE A 161 -9.04 0.59 12.23
CA ILE A 161 -8.77 1.96 12.66
C ILE A 161 -8.30 1.98 14.13
N ALA A 162 -8.92 1.15 14.99
CA ALA A 162 -8.49 1.02 16.38
C ALA A 162 -7.07 0.43 16.52
N LYS A 163 -6.71 -0.57 15.70
CA LYS A 163 -5.37 -1.19 15.65
C LYS A 163 -4.30 -0.15 15.30
N TYR A 164 -4.58 0.75 14.35
CA TYR A 164 -3.61 1.72 13.83
C TYR A 164 -3.82 3.17 14.29
N LYS A 165 -4.57 3.40 15.38
CA LYS A 165 -4.90 4.74 15.88
C LYS A 165 -3.69 5.67 16.11
N ASN A 166 -2.53 5.11 16.43
CA ASN A 166 -1.29 5.85 16.69
C ASN A 166 -0.34 5.91 15.47
N ALA A 167 -0.67 5.20 14.39
CA ALA A 167 0.15 5.05 13.20
C ALA A 167 -0.65 5.49 11.97
N ARG A 168 -0.98 6.78 11.93
CA ARG A 168 -1.77 7.38 10.85
C ARG A 168 -1.05 7.19 9.51
N SER A 169 -1.76 6.61 8.56
CA SER A 169 -1.31 6.32 7.19
C SER A 169 -2.45 6.58 6.21
N GLU A 170 -2.12 6.60 4.92
CA GLU A 170 -3.13 6.66 3.84
C GLU A 170 -4.19 5.56 3.96
N TRP A 171 -3.82 4.37 4.45
CA TRP A 171 -4.73 3.24 4.63
C TRP A 171 -5.70 3.45 5.79
N THR A 172 -5.24 4.06 6.89
CA THR A 172 -6.15 4.43 8.00
C THR A 172 -7.14 5.53 7.60
N GLU A 173 -6.72 6.46 6.75
CA GLU A 173 -7.60 7.51 6.23
C GLU A 173 -8.62 6.95 5.24
N ALA A 174 -8.17 6.09 4.31
CA ALA A 174 -9.05 5.39 3.39
C ALA A 174 -10.07 4.50 4.13
N ALA A 175 -9.64 3.77 5.16
CA ALA A 175 -10.52 2.97 6.02
C ALA A 175 -11.54 3.84 6.76
N THR A 176 -11.14 5.01 7.26
CA THR A 176 -12.04 5.94 7.94
C THR A 176 -13.11 6.48 6.99
N GLN A 177 -12.70 6.94 5.80
CA GLN A 177 -13.64 7.40 4.79
C GLN A 177 -14.59 6.29 4.34
N ARG A 178 -14.08 5.06 4.15
CA ARG A 178 -14.93 3.93 3.76
C ARG A 178 -15.92 3.56 4.86
N LEU A 179 -15.50 3.56 6.12
CA LEU A 179 -16.38 3.35 7.27
C LEU A 179 -17.48 4.42 7.34
N GLU A 180 -17.11 5.70 7.19
CA GLU A 180 -18.08 6.79 7.18
C GLU A 180 -19.10 6.63 6.06
N ARG A 181 -18.66 6.25 4.85
CA ARG A 181 -19.55 5.96 3.72
C ARG A 181 -20.55 4.86 4.08
N LEU A 182 -20.08 3.74 4.62
CA LEU A 182 -20.94 2.61 5.01
C LEU A 182 -21.96 3.01 6.08
N LEU A 183 -21.52 3.78 7.08
CA LEU A 183 -22.42 4.26 8.14
C LEU A 183 -23.52 5.17 7.59
N LEU A 184 -23.17 6.05 6.66
CA LEU A 184 -24.16 6.90 5.99
C LEU A 184 -25.13 6.07 5.15
N ASP A 185 -24.64 5.10 4.38
CA ASP A 185 -25.48 4.25 3.54
C ASP A 185 -26.47 3.43 4.39
N VAL A 186 -26.03 2.90 5.54
CA VAL A 186 -26.91 2.23 6.53
C VAL A 186 -27.96 3.22 7.07
N ALA A 187 -27.55 4.42 7.47
CA ALA A 187 -28.46 5.43 8.00
C ALA A 187 -29.52 5.84 6.96
N LYS A 188 -29.11 6.05 5.70
CA LYS A 188 -30.03 6.36 4.59
C LYS A 188 -31.00 5.23 4.31
N THR A 189 -30.51 3.98 4.28
CA THR A 189 -31.33 2.80 3.98
C THR A 189 -32.38 2.55 5.07
N SER A 190 -32.02 2.79 6.33
CA SER A 190 -32.96 2.66 7.44
C SER A 190 -34.09 3.72 7.41
N GLY A 191 -33.82 4.90 6.84
CA GLY A 191 -34.69 6.06 6.95
C GLY A 191 -34.82 6.62 8.37
N GLU A 192 -34.03 6.13 9.33
CA GLU A 192 -34.11 6.54 10.73
C GLU A 192 -33.42 7.89 10.95
N VAL A 193 -34.22 8.89 11.34
CA VAL A 193 -33.75 10.25 11.65
C VAL A 193 -32.63 10.24 12.69
N LEU A 194 -32.72 9.36 13.71
CA LEU A 194 -31.71 9.27 14.78
C LEU A 194 -30.35 8.78 14.27
N LEU A 195 -30.31 7.86 13.30
CA LEU A 195 -29.05 7.37 12.74
C LEU A 195 -28.36 8.44 11.90
N LEU A 196 -29.14 9.21 11.14
CA LEU A 196 -28.62 10.33 10.36
C LEU A 196 -28.16 11.49 11.26
N GLU A 197 -28.91 11.82 12.32
CA GLU A 197 -28.48 12.81 13.33
C GLU A 197 -27.17 12.39 14.00
N ARG A 198 -27.08 11.13 14.40
CA ARG A 198 -25.88 10.57 15.01
C ARG A 198 -24.69 10.63 14.04
N PHE A 199 -24.89 10.30 12.77
CA PHE A 199 -23.85 10.41 11.77
C PHE A 199 -23.31 11.84 11.64
N VAL A 200 -24.22 12.83 11.51
CA VAL A 200 -23.86 14.26 11.40
C VAL A 200 -23.13 14.76 12.65
N PHE A 201 -23.53 14.26 13.84
CA PHE A 201 -22.90 14.63 15.11
C PHE A 201 -21.52 13.99 15.31
N ASP A 202 -21.41 12.68 15.07
CA ASP A 202 -20.19 11.91 15.32
C ASP A 202 -19.09 12.23 14.28
N ASN A 203 -19.45 12.73 13.08
CA ASN A 203 -18.52 12.94 11.97
C ASN A 203 -18.55 14.38 11.41
N PRO A 204 -18.21 15.41 12.20
CA PRO A 204 -18.36 16.82 11.82
C PRO A 204 -17.42 17.29 10.70
N PHE A 205 -16.41 16.50 10.35
CA PHE A 205 -15.45 16.79 9.28
C PHE A 205 -15.51 15.76 8.14
N SER A 206 -16.55 14.91 8.12
CA SER A 206 -16.72 13.92 7.07
C SER A 206 -16.88 14.59 5.71
N PRO A 207 -16.26 14.05 4.63
CA PRO A 207 -16.56 14.49 3.27
C PRO A 207 -18.03 14.26 2.88
N TYR A 208 -18.77 13.44 3.64
CA TYR A 208 -20.18 13.12 3.38
C TYR A 208 -21.16 13.93 4.23
N LEU A 209 -20.69 14.97 4.93
CA LEU A 209 -21.52 15.73 5.87
C LEU A 209 -22.72 16.41 5.20
N ASP A 210 -22.53 16.99 4.02
CA ASP A 210 -23.61 17.67 3.29
C ASP A 210 -24.64 16.66 2.78
N GLU A 211 -24.19 15.54 2.21
CA GLU A 211 -25.08 14.43 1.82
C GLU A 211 -25.90 13.92 3.02
N ALA A 212 -25.28 13.78 4.19
CA ALA A 212 -25.96 13.33 5.40
C ALA A 212 -26.99 14.34 5.91
N LYS A 213 -26.68 15.64 5.86
CA LYS A 213 -27.62 16.71 6.24
C LYS A 213 -28.82 16.76 5.29
N ASP A 214 -28.60 16.55 4.00
CA ASP A 214 -29.67 16.50 3.01
C ASP A 214 -30.55 15.27 3.23
N ALA A 215 -29.96 14.08 3.39
CA ALA A 215 -30.70 12.87 3.74
C ALA A 215 -31.51 13.03 5.04
N LEU A 216 -30.95 13.67 6.06
CA LEU A 216 -31.63 13.97 7.31
C LEU A 216 -32.83 14.91 7.10
N ARG A 217 -32.69 15.92 6.24
CA ARG A 217 -33.78 16.83 5.89
C ARG A 217 -34.91 16.07 5.17
N THR A 218 -34.58 15.24 4.18
CA THR A 218 -35.54 14.40 3.44
C THR A 218 -36.27 13.45 4.38
N ALA A 219 -35.57 12.71 5.24
CA ALA A 219 -36.18 11.76 6.18
C ALA A 219 -37.16 12.44 7.15
N ARG A 220 -36.82 13.65 7.63
CA ARG A 220 -37.72 14.45 8.48
C ARG A 220 -38.93 14.96 7.73
N PHE A 221 -38.76 15.38 6.48
CA PHE A 221 -39.87 15.81 5.63
C PHE A 221 -40.86 14.67 5.40
N GLU A 222 -40.37 13.50 5.00
CA GLU A 222 -41.20 12.30 4.80
C GLU A 222 -41.87 11.85 6.10
N GLY A 223 -41.15 11.92 7.23
CA GLY A 223 -41.70 11.65 8.55
C GLY A 223 -42.85 12.59 8.90
N ALA A 224 -42.71 13.89 8.65
CA ALA A 224 -43.75 14.88 8.88
C ALA A 224 -44.94 14.69 7.92
N MET A 225 -44.71 14.40 6.63
CA MET A 225 -45.77 14.14 5.64
C MET A 225 -46.60 12.89 5.99
N ARG A 226 -45.97 11.87 6.60
CA ARG A 226 -46.68 10.69 7.12
C ARG A 226 -47.39 10.94 8.45
N SER A 227 -47.04 12.00 9.16
CA SER A 227 -47.73 12.36 10.39
C SER A 227 -49.08 12.99 10.07
N GLU A 228 -50.11 12.59 10.82
CA GLU A 228 -51.44 13.20 10.77
C GLU A 228 -51.57 14.41 11.71
N LYS A 229 -50.48 14.79 12.39
CA LYS A 229 -50.49 15.83 13.42
C LYS A 229 -49.98 17.15 12.84
N GLU A 230 -50.83 18.18 12.88
CA GLU A 230 -50.48 19.55 12.47
C GLU A 230 -49.25 20.10 13.24
N ALA A 231 -49.05 19.67 14.49
CA ALA A 231 -47.89 20.05 15.29
C ALA A 231 -46.55 19.63 14.64
N ASP A 232 -46.51 18.46 13.99
CA ASP A 232 -45.29 17.94 13.35
C ASP A 232 -44.98 18.72 12.07
N TRP A 233 -46.01 19.09 11.31
CA TRP A 233 -45.88 19.95 10.12
C TRP A 233 -45.37 21.35 10.50
N LYS A 234 -45.97 21.98 11.51
CA LYS A 234 -45.53 23.29 12.03
C LYS A 234 -44.09 23.24 12.55
N ALA A 235 -43.73 22.16 13.26
CA ALA A 235 -42.36 21.98 13.75
C ALA A 235 -41.35 21.87 12.59
N PHE A 236 -41.70 21.13 11.52
CA PHE A 236 -40.89 21.02 10.31
C PHE A 236 -40.71 22.39 9.63
N ILE A 237 -41.80 23.10 9.33
CA ILE A 237 -41.77 24.41 8.65
C ILE A 237 -40.94 25.42 9.44
N ARG A 238 -41.09 25.46 10.77
CA ARG A 238 -40.30 26.34 11.63
C ARG A 238 -38.81 26.04 11.54
N ARG A 239 -38.43 24.76 11.47
CA ARG A 239 -37.03 24.33 11.43
C ARG A 239 -36.37 24.56 10.07
N PHE A 240 -37.11 24.39 8.98
CA PHE A 240 -36.62 24.49 7.61
C PHE A 240 -37.23 25.67 6.86
N LYS A 241 -37.44 26.80 7.55
CA LYS A 241 -38.09 27.99 7.00
C LYS A 241 -37.40 28.46 5.72
N GLY A 242 -38.18 28.65 4.65
CA GLY A 242 -37.69 29.10 3.34
C GLY A 242 -37.17 27.99 2.43
N SER A 243 -37.18 26.72 2.87
CA SER A 243 -36.95 25.58 1.98
C SER A 243 -38.16 25.27 1.10
N GLU A 244 -37.93 24.61 -0.04
CA GLU A 244 -38.99 24.12 -0.93
C GLU A 244 -39.89 23.11 -0.20
N GLU A 245 -39.29 22.21 0.59
CA GLU A 245 -40.01 21.23 1.39
C GLU A 245 -40.92 21.89 2.45
N ALA A 246 -40.50 23.01 3.04
CA ALA A 246 -41.35 23.76 3.97
C ALA A 246 -42.53 24.43 3.25
N ALA A 247 -42.36 24.90 2.02
CA ALA A 247 -43.45 25.44 1.21
C ALA A 247 -44.46 24.34 0.83
N LEU A 248 -43.98 23.17 0.42
CA LEU A 248 -44.83 22.00 0.15
C LEU A 248 -45.59 21.53 1.40
N MET A 249 -44.93 21.52 2.56
CA MET A 249 -45.57 21.18 3.84
C MET A 249 -46.66 22.18 4.22
N GLN A 250 -46.45 23.47 3.97
CA GLN A 250 -47.46 24.52 4.20
C GLN A 250 -48.69 24.29 3.32
N GLN A 251 -48.50 24.01 2.03
CA GLN A 251 -49.59 23.68 1.11
C GLN A 251 -50.36 22.42 1.56
N HIS A 252 -49.65 21.38 2.01
CA HIS A 252 -50.27 20.16 2.53
C HIS A 252 -51.15 20.43 3.75
N MET A 253 -50.66 21.22 4.70
CA MET A 253 -51.40 21.63 5.90
C MET A 253 -52.67 22.41 5.56
N GLU A 254 -52.59 23.36 4.62
CA GLU A 254 -53.74 24.14 4.15
C GLU A 254 -54.80 23.26 3.48
N ALA A 255 -54.38 22.32 2.62
CA ALA A 255 -55.30 21.37 1.99
C ALA A 255 -56.04 20.49 3.01
N ARG A 256 -55.34 19.98 4.03
CA ARG A 256 -55.94 19.18 5.10
C ARG A 256 -56.92 19.98 5.97
N ALA A 257 -56.64 21.25 6.22
CA ALA A 257 -57.55 22.12 6.96
C ALA A 257 -58.87 22.35 6.20
N LEU A 258 -58.80 22.52 4.88
CA LEU A 258 -59.98 22.66 4.01
C LEU A 258 -60.82 21.37 4.00
N GLU A 259 -60.20 20.19 3.85
CA GLU A 259 -60.90 18.90 3.91
C GLU A 259 -61.64 18.68 5.24
N GLY A 260 -61.05 19.14 6.36
CA GLY A 260 -61.69 19.05 7.67
C GLY A 260 -62.91 19.97 7.80
N ALA A 261 -62.84 21.18 7.22
CA ALA A 261 -63.94 22.13 7.22
C ALA A 261 -65.13 21.68 6.36
N GLU A 262 -64.88 20.97 5.25
CA GLU A 262 -65.93 20.42 4.38
C GLU A 262 -66.65 19.20 4.97
N ARG A 263 -66.01 18.50 5.92
CA ARG A 263 -66.57 17.31 6.59
C ARG A 263 -67.32 17.62 7.90
N SER A 264 -67.28 18.87 8.36
CA SER A 264 -67.89 19.35 9.60
C SER A 264 -69.21 20.05 9.33
#